data_AF-A0A9P6TSP7-F1
#
_entry.id   AF-A0A9P6TSP7-F1
#
_cell.length_a   1.000
_cell.length_b   1.000
_cell.length_c   1.000
_cell.angle_alpha   90.00
_cell.angle_beta   90.00
_cell.angle_gamma   90.00
#
_symmetry.space_group_name_H-M   'P 1'
#
loop_
_entity.id
_entity.type
_entity.pdbx_description
1 polymer ?
#
loop_
_entity_poly.entity_id
_entity_poly.type
_entity_poly.pdbx_seq_one_letter_code
_entity_poly.pdbx_strand_id
1 'polypeptide(L)'
;MSRYDPQEEEPPSYNHAVQASLSQDNIVYEFGKYRDASRNSFEQGEMFTQAFRAQIDTFPHKLVGQVTQHGLVNVLQLDETPHSNELFRHPKASSRCPPIRVEKQQLTFWPDRPSHCPPEDWEITAQATHPYLSLSDYTNAERTESVTHYFEITVESMASDVLLAIGLATQPYPLFRVVGWNRFSVGYHSDDGRKFCDDATGGQDYGPSWTVGDTVGCGYQPEAGNIFFTLNGRIIDYAFVGLEKHNYFASISADGPARVRVNFGQVPFIYAVGDSWAGTKI
;
A
#
# COMPACT_ATOMS: atom_id res chain seq x y z
N MET A 1 13.28 -7.47 -42.37
CA MET A 1 12.70 -6.20 -41.89
C MET A 1 11.58 -6.54 -40.93
N SER A 2 11.80 -6.21 -39.66
CA SER A 2 11.01 -6.57 -38.48
C SER A 2 9.59 -5.98 -38.52
N ARG A 3 8.60 -6.72 -38.02
CA ARG A 3 7.49 -6.14 -37.28
C ARG A 3 7.33 -6.88 -35.96
N TYR A 4 7.54 -6.10 -34.91
CA TYR A 4 7.23 -6.34 -33.52
C TYR A 4 5.71 -6.53 -33.35
N ASP A 5 5.30 -7.56 -32.63
CA ASP A 5 3.94 -7.77 -32.16
C ASP A 5 4.02 -7.80 -30.62
N PRO A 6 3.62 -6.73 -29.92
CA PRO A 6 3.62 -6.72 -28.46
C PRO A 6 2.45 -7.58 -28.01
N GLN A 7 2.75 -8.76 -27.48
CA GLN A 7 1.81 -9.51 -26.67
C GLN A 7 1.31 -8.57 -25.57
N GLU A 8 0.01 -8.26 -25.62
CA GLU A 8 -0.76 -7.83 -24.47
C GLU A 8 -0.59 -8.92 -23.41
N GLU A 9 0.39 -8.76 -22.52
CA GLU A 9 0.43 -9.54 -21.29
C GLU A 9 -0.81 -9.12 -20.48
N GLU A 10 -1.83 -9.97 -20.51
CA GLU A 10 -2.94 -9.86 -19.57
C GLU A 10 -2.37 -9.69 -18.15
N PRO A 11 -2.80 -8.69 -17.36
CA PRO A 11 -2.37 -8.58 -15.98
C PRO A 11 -2.67 -9.90 -15.28
N PRO A 12 -1.80 -10.41 -14.40
CA PRO A 12 -1.96 -11.74 -13.84
C PRO A 12 -3.35 -11.86 -13.22
N SER A 13 -4.20 -12.64 -13.88
CA SER A 13 -5.56 -12.86 -13.41
C SER A 13 -5.51 -13.54 -12.03
N TYR A 14 -6.58 -13.42 -11.26
CA TYR A 14 -6.79 -14.10 -9.97
C TYR A 14 -6.37 -15.59 -9.96
N ASN A 15 -6.40 -16.26 -11.12
CA ASN A 15 -5.95 -17.64 -11.29
C ASN A 15 -4.43 -17.84 -11.22
N HIS A 16 -3.60 -16.84 -11.54
CA HIS A 16 -2.14 -16.94 -11.46
C HIS A 16 -1.64 -17.01 -10.01
N ALA A 17 -2.21 -16.22 -9.09
CA ALA A 17 -1.83 -16.27 -7.68
C ALA A 17 -2.22 -17.62 -7.02
N VAL A 18 -3.40 -18.16 -7.36
CA VAL A 18 -3.88 -19.46 -6.88
C VAL A 18 -3.09 -20.63 -7.50
N GLN A 19 -2.75 -20.58 -8.80
CA GLN A 19 -1.94 -21.62 -9.43
C GLN A 19 -0.47 -21.56 -8.98
N ALA A 20 0.09 -20.37 -8.78
CA ALA A 20 1.44 -20.20 -8.23
C ALA A 20 1.55 -20.79 -6.81
N SER A 21 0.57 -20.57 -5.95
CA SER A 21 0.57 -21.14 -4.59
C SER A 21 0.43 -22.67 -4.53
N LEU A 22 0.01 -23.33 -5.62
CA LEU A 22 -0.26 -24.77 -5.65
C LEU A 22 0.75 -25.58 -6.49
N SER A 23 1.61 -24.95 -7.29
CA SER A 23 2.57 -25.68 -8.11
C SER A 23 3.71 -26.27 -7.26
N GLN A 24 3.94 -27.58 -7.37
CA GLN A 24 5.03 -28.31 -6.70
C GLN A 24 6.42 -27.76 -7.02
N ASP A 25 6.58 -27.05 -8.15
CA ASP A 25 7.81 -26.41 -8.60
C ASP A 25 7.97 -24.95 -8.11
N ASN A 26 7.01 -24.39 -7.35
CA ASN A 26 7.20 -23.09 -6.70
C ASN A 26 8.04 -23.24 -5.43
N ILE A 27 9.33 -23.47 -5.67
CA ILE A 27 10.39 -23.58 -4.67
C ILE A 27 10.79 -22.16 -4.20
N VAL A 28 9.82 -21.32 -3.84
CA VAL A 28 10.07 -20.08 -3.09
C VAL A 28 10.36 -20.45 -1.62
N TYR A 29 9.86 -21.61 -1.18
CA TYR A 29 9.83 -22.05 0.21
C TYR A 29 11.09 -22.74 0.73
N GLU A 30 12.02 -23.17 -0.12
CA GLU A 30 13.19 -23.96 0.33
C GLU A 30 14.48 -23.11 0.46
N PHE A 31 14.57 -21.95 -0.21
CA PHE A 31 15.80 -21.15 -0.25
C PHE A 31 15.62 -19.62 -0.18
N GLY A 32 14.48 -19.11 0.33
CA GLY A 32 14.36 -17.71 0.77
C GLY A 32 14.85 -16.68 -0.25
N LYS A 33 14.22 -16.64 -1.44
CA LYS A 33 14.65 -15.71 -2.50
C LYS A 33 14.20 -14.27 -2.31
N TYR A 34 13.51 -13.93 -1.21
CA TYR A 34 13.49 -12.60 -0.60
C TYR A 34 13.61 -12.77 0.91
N ARG A 35 14.45 -11.98 1.57
CA ARG A 35 14.86 -12.18 2.97
C ARG A 35 13.80 -11.78 4.00
N ASP A 36 12.68 -11.22 3.53
CA ASP A 36 11.86 -10.33 4.37
C ASP A 36 10.42 -10.83 4.59
N ALA A 37 10.04 -11.99 4.01
CA ALA A 37 8.74 -12.63 4.23
C ALA A 37 8.89 -14.08 4.70
N SER A 38 8.54 -14.38 5.96
CA SER A 38 8.50 -15.76 6.45
C SER A 38 7.29 -16.53 5.91
N ARG A 39 7.43 -17.85 5.69
CA ARG A 39 6.29 -18.72 5.32
C ARG A 39 5.15 -18.61 6.35
N ASN A 40 5.51 -18.48 7.61
CA ASN A 40 4.56 -18.37 8.70
C ASN A 40 3.75 -17.07 8.66
N SER A 41 4.39 -15.92 8.41
CA SER A 41 3.69 -14.64 8.29
C SER A 41 2.74 -14.63 7.07
N PHE A 42 3.14 -15.23 5.96
CA PHE A 42 2.26 -15.39 4.79
C PHE A 42 1.00 -16.21 5.11
N GLU A 43 1.16 -17.42 5.66
CA GLU A 43 0.03 -18.29 6.03
C GLU A 43 -0.92 -17.59 7.03
N GLN A 44 -0.37 -16.86 8.00
CA GLN A 44 -1.17 -16.04 8.94
C GLN A 44 -1.92 -14.91 8.24
N GLY A 45 -1.29 -14.22 7.28
CA GLY A 45 -1.92 -13.17 6.49
C GLY A 45 -3.08 -13.69 5.63
N GLU A 46 -2.93 -14.90 5.09
CA GLU A 46 -3.99 -15.56 4.32
C GLU A 46 -5.18 -15.96 5.20
N MET A 47 -4.92 -16.55 6.36
CA MET A 47 -5.96 -16.89 7.35
C MET A 47 -6.70 -15.64 7.82
N PHE A 48 -5.97 -14.55 8.10
CA PHE A 48 -6.54 -13.26 8.46
C PHE A 48 -7.49 -12.77 7.35
N THR A 49 -7.01 -12.73 6.11
CA THR A 49 -7.80 -12.27 4.96
C THR A 49 -9.07 -13.10 4.78
N GLN A 50 -8.96 -14.42 4.96
CA GLN A 50 -10.12 -15.31 4.89
C GLN A 50 -11.13 -15.04 6.01
N ALA A 51 -10.66 -14.85 7.25
CA ALA A 51 -11.51 -14.63 8.41
C ALA A 51 -12.30 -13.31 8.32
N PHE A 52 -11.72 -12.29 7.70
CA PHE A 52 -12.34 -10.96 7.59
C PHE A 52 -12.90 -10.64 6.20
N ARG A 53 -12.94 -11.60 5.28
CA ARG A 53 -13.37 -11.41 3.88
C ARG A 53 -14.72 -10.69 3.74
N ALA A 54 -15.68 -10.97 4.63
CA ALA A 54 -17.01 -10.36 4.58
C ALA A 54 -17.03 -8.86 4.93
N GLN A 55 -15.94 -8.32 5.49
CA GLN A 55 -15.81 -6.91 5.84
C GLN A 55 -15.11 -6.10 4.74
N ILE A 56 -14.33 -6.75 3.87
CA ILE A 56 -13.65 -6.13 2.74
C ILE A 56 -14.69 -5.45 1.83
N ASP A 57 -14.36 -4.22 1.40
CA ASP A 57 -15.20 -3.36 0.57
C ASP A 57 -16.59 -3.01 1.14
N THR A 58 -16.80 -3.21 2.44
CA THR A 58 -18.00 -2.69 3.10
C THR A 58 -18.07 -1.18 2.92
N PHE A 59 -19.20 -0.68 2.42
CA PHE A 59 -19.33 0.73 2.08
C PHE A 59 -19.25 1.62 3.34
N PRO A 60 -18.31 2.58 3.41
CA PRO A 60 -17.97 3.27 4.65
C PRO A 60 -18.79 4.56 4.83
N HIS A 61 -20.12 4.43 4.99
CA HIS A 61 -21.05 5.56 5.05
C HIS A 61 -20.62 6.72 5.96
N LYS A 62 -20.09 6.41 7.15
CA LYS A 62 -19.64 7.43 8.11
C LYS A 62 -18.44 8.24 7.59
N LEU A 63 -17.46 7.55 7.00
CA LEU A 63 -16.24 8.17 6.48
C LEU A 63 -16.55 9.00 5.23
N VAL A 64 -17.45 8.51 4.37
CA VAL A 64 -17.96 9.27 3.22
C VAL A 64 -18.62 10.58 3.69
N GLY A 65 -19.50 10.51 4.70
CA GLY A 65 -20.14 11.70 5.25
C GLY A 65 -19.14 12.73 5.80
N GLN A 66 -18.04 12.28 6.42
CA GLN A 66 -16.98 13.16 6.89
C GLN A 66 -16.27 13.87 5.74
N VAL A 67 -15.92 13.15 4.67
CA VAL A 67 -15.31 13.72 3.46
C VAL A 67 -16.27 14.71 2.80
N THR A 68 -17.53 14.35 2.57
CA THR A 68 -18.51 15.25 1.94
C THR A 68 -18.75 16.52 2.75
N GLN A 69 -18.67 16.46 4.08
CA GLN A 69 -18.90 17.61 4.94
C GLN A 69 -17.69 18.54 5.08
N HIS A 70 -16.47 17.98 5.07
CA HIS A 70 -15.26 18.70 5.46
C HIS A 70 -14.20 18.78 4.36
N GLY A 71 -14.37 18.07 3.26
CA GLY A 71 -13.38 17.89 2.18
C GLY A 71 -12.33 16.85 2.55
N LEU A 72 -11.84 16.12 1.54
CA LEU A 72 -10.94 14.97 1.73
C LEU A 72 -9.66 15.33 2.50
N VAL A 73 -8.97 16.39 2.09
CA VAL A 73 -7.66 16.80 2.67
C VAL A 73 -7.75 17.15 4.15
N ASN A 74 -8.91 17.62 4.60
CA ASN A 74 -9.11 18.07 5.99
C ASN A 74 -9.37 16.90 6.96
N VAL A 75 -9.83 15.75 6.46
CA VAL A 75 -10.18 14.58 7.28
C VAL A 75 -9.21 13.41 7.11
N LEU A 76 -8.51 13.34 5.98
CA LEU A 76 -7.57 12.27 5.67
C LEU A 76 -6.29 12.40 6.51
N GLN A 77 -6.02 11.39 7.32
CA GLN A 77 -4.91 11.32 8.28
C GLN A 77 -4.35 9.90 8.33
N LEU A 78 -3.22 9.70 9.01
CA LEU A 78 -2.72 8.36 9.35
C LEU A 78 -3.56 7.76 10.47
N ASP A 79 -3.92 6.48 10.36
CA ASP A 79 -4.71 5.79 11.36
C ASP A 79 -3.82 5.22 12.47
N GLU A 80 -3.99 5.75 13.69
CA GLU A 80 -3.25 5.33 14.88
C GLU A 80 -3.99 4.25 15.68
N THR A 81 -5.27 3.98 15.35
CA THR A 81 -6.14 3.12 16.14
C THR A 81 -5.88 1.62 16.02
N PRO A 82 -5.42 1.04 14.88
CA PRO A 82 -5.31 -0.40 14.72
C PRO A 82 -4.32 -1.05 15.69
N HIS A 83 -3.27 -0.33 16.11
CA HIS A 83 -2.28 -0.85 17.07
C HIS A 83 -2.83 -0.96 18.50
N SER A 84 -3.97 -0.32 18.79
CA SER A 84 -4.69 -0.50 20.05
C SER A 84 -5.63 -1.71 20.03
N ASN A 85 -5.87 -2.32 18.86
CA ASN A 85 -6.76 -3.45 18.70
C ASN A 85 -5.98 -4.78 18.78
N GLU A 86 -6.35 -5.65 19.71
CA GLU A 86 -5.67 -6.94 19.90
C GLU A 86 -5.72 -7.88 18.69
N LEU A 87 -6.71 -7.73 17.80
CA LEU A 87 -6.84 -8.52 16.57
C LEU A 87 -5.97 -7.99 15.42
N PHE A 88 -5.62 -6.70 15.44
CA PHE A 88 -4.90 -6.03 14.34
C PHE A 88 -3.49 -5.58 14.74
N ARG A 89 -3.14 -5.63 16.03
CA ARG A 89 -1.80 -5.29 16.49
C ARG A 89 -0.78 -6.29 15.95
N HIS A 90 0.41 -5.79 15.63
CA HIS A 90 1.55 -6.62 15.27
C HIS A 90 1.89 -7.60 16.42
N PRO A 91 2.23 -8.88 16.16
CA PRO A 91 2.50 -9.86 17.21
C PRO A 91 3.63 -9.47 18.17
N LYS A 92 4.64 -8.75 17.67
CA LYS A 92 5.76 -8.20 18.47
C LYS A 92 5.47 -6.83 19.11
N ALA A 93 4.30 -6.23 18.86
CA ALA A 93 3.95 -4.93 19.44
C ALA A 93 3.73 -5.06 20.96
N SER A 94 4.25 -4.08 21.70
CA SER A 94 3.97 -3.92 23.13
C SER A 94 3.88 -2.45 23.49
N SER A 95 3.35 -2.13 24.68
CA SER A 95 3.31 -0.74 25.17
C SER A 95 4.70 -0.10 25.30
N ARG A 96 5.77 -0.91 25.41
CA ARG A 96 7.16 -0.44 25.48
C ARG A 96 7.87 -0.38 24.12
N CYS A 97 7.31 -1.03 23.11
CA CYS A 97 7.87 -1.08 21.75
C CYS A 97 6.70 -0.93 20.76
N PRO A 98 6.13 0.28 20.65
CA PRO A 98 5.07 0.54 19.68
C PRO A 98 5.64 0.38 18.27
N PRO A 99 4.94 -0.30 17.35
CA PRO A 99 5.45 -0.57 16.01
C PRO A 99 5.44 0.68 15.13
N ILE A 100 4.54 1.62 15.41
CA ILE A 100 4.35 2.86 14.68
C ILE A 100 4.17 4.00 15.68
N ARG A 101 4.76 5.15 15.37
CA ARG A 101 4.50 6.43 16.02
C ARG A 101 4.17 7.47 14.97
N VAL A 102 3.06 8.18 15.16
CA VAL A 102 2.63 9.27 14.29
C VAL A 102 2.79 10.60 15.03
N GLU A 103 3.49 11.54 14.41
CA GLU A 103 3.66 12.90 14.91
C GLU A 103 3.32 13.87 13.78
N LYS A 104 2.07 14.36 13.76
CA LYS A 104 1.50 15.15 12.63
C LYS A 104 1.53 14.34 11.32
N GLN A 105 2.33 14.77 10.35
CA GLN A 105 2.51 14.14 9.03
C GLN A 105 3.74 13.22 9.00
N GLN A 106 4.40 13.01 10.14
CA GLN A 106 5.57 12.16 10.22
C GLN A 106 5.19 10.79 10.77
N LEU A 107 5.56 9.75 10.04
CA LEU A 107 5.36 8.36 10.39
C LEU A 107 6.71 7.74 10.71
N THR A 108 6.87 7.23 11.93
CA THR A 108 8.08 6.50 12.36
C THR A 108 7.73 5.05 12.64
N PHE A 109 8.35 4.14 11.90
CA PHE A 109 8.28 2.71 12.10
C PHE A 109 9.36 2.28 13.09
N TRP A 110 8.97 1.40 14.01
CA TRP A 110 9.83 0.79 15.02
C TRP A 110 10.82 1.76 15.70
N PRO A 111 10.34 2.88 16.27
CA PRO A 111 11.19 3.92 16.85
C PRO A 111 12.13 3.40 17.95
N ASP A 112 11.69 2.35 18.65
CA ASP A 112 12.35 1.80 19.83
C ASP A 112 12.80 0.34 19.60
N ARG A 113 13.03 -0.08 18.33
CA ARG A 113 13.42 -1.47 18.01
C ARG A 113 14.68 -1.89 18.78
N PRO A 114 14.64 -3.00 19.55
CA PRO A 114 15.83 -3.51 20.20
C PRO A 114 16.85 -4.04 19.19
N SER A 115 18.12 -3.65 19.34
CA SER A 115 19.22 -4.05 18.46
C SER A 115 19.52 -5.55 18.40
N HIS A 116 19.02 -6.32 19.36
CA HIS A 116 19.26 -7.76 19.51
C HIS A 116 18.10 -8.63 19.02
N CYS A 117 17.03 -8.02 18.48
CA CYS A 117 15.91 -8.79 17.96
C CYS A 117 16.26 -9.37 16.58
N PRO A 118 15.89 -10.64 16.30
CA PRO A 118 16.12 -11.27 15.01
C PRO A 118 15.55 -10.41 13.88
N PRO A 119 16.15 -10.40 12.69
CA PRO A 119 15.68 -9.59 11.56
C PRO A 119 14.30 -9.99 11.03
N GLU A 120 13.78 -11.17 11.41
CA GLU A 120 12.53 -11.72 10.87
C GLU A 120 11.26 -11.21 11.59
N ASP A 121 10.21 -11.01 10.80
CA ASP A 121 8.83 -10.66 11.18
C ASP A 121 8.69 -9.27 11.83
N TRP A 122 9.29 -8.24 11.24
CA TRP A 122 9.12 -6.83 11.63
C TRP A 122 8.25 -6.05 10.64
N GLU A 123 7.70 -6.74 9.66
CA GLU A 123 6.81 -6.16 8.67
C GLU A 123 5.61 -5.52 9.34
N ILE A 124 5.40 -4.24 9.05
CA ILE A 124 4.25 -3.50 9.56
C ILE A 124 3.73 -2.57 8.48
N THR A 125 2.42 -2.47 8.38
CA THR A 125 1.71 -1.52 7.53
C THR A 125 0.96 -0.50 8.37
N ALA A 126 1.18 0.78 8.07
CA ALA A 126 0.31 1.88 8.47
C ALA A 126 -0.68 2.16 7.34
N GLN A 127 -1.92 2.52 7.68
CA GLN A 127 -2.94 2.91 6.71
C GLN A 127 -3.46 4.31 7.02
N ALA A 128 -4.03 4.98 6.01
CA ALA A 128 -4.80 6.19 6.21
C ALA A 128 -6.18 5.91 6.80
N THR A 129 -6.84 6.94 7.30
CA THR A 129 -8.14 6.84 7.99
C THR A 129 -9.35 6.72 7.07
N HIS A 130 -9.22 7.09 5.79
CA HIS A 130 -10.32 7.09 4.82
C HIS A 130 -9.92 6.35 3.55
N PRO A 131 -10.86 5.62 2.92
CA PRO A 131 -10.61 4.98 1.65
C PRO A 131 -10.69 5.98 0.51
N TYR A 132 -10.10 5.61 -0.61
CA TYR A 132 -10.18 6.25 -1.91
C TYR A 132 -11.29 5.60 -2.73
N LEU A 133 -12.40 6.31 -2.86
CA LEU A 133 -13.60 5.85 -3.58
C LEU A 133 -13.79 6.60 -4.90
N SER A 134 -14.68 6.12 -5.77
CA SER A 134 -15.00 6.86 -6.99
C SER A 134 -15.73 8.17 -6.67
N LEU A 135 -15.68 9.13 -7.59
CA LEU A 135 -16.36 10.41 -7.42
C LEU A 135 -17.88 10.23 -7.18
N SER A 136 -18.48 9.25 -7.85
CA SER A 136 -19.89 8.87 -7.68
C SER A 136 -20.20 8.43 -6.25
N ASP A 137 -19.26 7.77 -5.57
CA ASP A 137 -19.48 7.22 -4.22
C ASP A 137 -19.52 8.33 -3.16
N TYR A 138 -18.82 9.44 -3.38
CA TYR A 138 -18.86 10.60 -2.47
C TYR A 138 -19.98 11.58 -2.78
N THR A 139 -20.28 11.76 -4.07
CA THR A 139 -21.19 12.83 -4.52
C THR A 139 -22.61 12.34 -4.78
N ASN A 140 -22.83 11.02 -4.87
CA ASN A 140 -24.07 10.41 -5.37
C ASN A 140 -24.51 10.97 -6.73
N ALA A 141 -23.58 11.52 -7.51
CA ALA A 141 -23.86 12.11 -8.82
C ALA A 141 -23.62 11.07 -9.92
N GLU A 142 -24.42 11.12 -10.99
CA GLU A 142 -24.21 10.33 -12.22
C GLU A 142 -22.99 10.80 -13.04
N ARG A 143 -22.00 11.46 -12.40
CA ARG A 143 -20.80 11.96 -13.08
C ARG A 143 -19.93 10.80 -13.52
N THR A 144 -19.54 10.82 -14.78
CA THR A 144 -18.61 9.89 -15.41
C THR A 144 -17.16 10.40 -15.41
N GLU A 145 -16.89 11.55 -14.77
CA GLU A 145 -15.53 12.06 -14.62
C GLU A 145 -14.71 11.12 -13.72
N SER A 146 -13.55 10.68 -14.20
CA SER A 146 -12.59 9.95 -13.37
C SER A 146 -11.88 10.90 -12.42
N VAL A 147 -11.68 10.46 -11.19
CA VAL A 147 -10.93 11.17 -10.16
C VAL A 147 -9.62 10.45 -9.89
N THR A 148 -8.57 11.22 -9.58
CA THR A 148 -7.29 10.65 -9.16
C THR A 148 -7.09 10.93 -7.68
N HIS A 149 -7.08 9.88 -6.86
CA HIS A 149 -6.54 9.96 -5.50
C HIS A 149 -5.02 9.87 -5.58
N TYR A 150 -4.32 10.68 -4.78
CA TYR A 150 -2.86 10.70 -4.77
C TYR A 150 -2.35 11.10 -3.40
N PHE A 151 -1.29 10.42 -2.96
CA PHE A 151 -0.48 10.80 -1.82
C PHE A 151 0.99 10.50 -2.13
N GLU A 152 1.90 11.16 -1.41
CA GLU A 152 3.33 10.88 -1.50
C GLU A 152 3.99 10.85 -0.14
N ILE A 153 5.08 10.09 -0.05
CA ILE A 153 5.94 10.02 1.11
C ILE A 153 7.32 10.54 0.76
N THR A 154 7.98 11.20 1.69
CA THR A 154 9.41 11.52 1.59
C THR A 154 10.16 10.72 2.63
N VAL A 155 11.19 9.97 2.21
CA VAL A 155 11.98 9.14 3.12
C VAL A 155 12.96 10.01 3.89
N GLU A 156 12.78 10.14 5.20
CA GLU A 156 13.64 10.96 6.06
C GLU A 156 14.81 10.15 6.63
N SER A 157 14.58 8.88 6.96
CA SER A 157 15.63 7.95 7.40
C SER A 157 15.17 6.51 7.28
N MET A 158 16.08 5.59 6.96
CA MET A 158 15.86 4.14 7.04
C MET A 158 17.22 3.47 7.29
N ALA A 159 17.23 2.28 7.90
CA ALA A 159 18.44 1.47 7.94
C ALA A 159 18.74 0.87 6.55
N SER A 160 19.99 0.47 6.31
CA SER A 160 20.44 -0.01 4.98
C SER A 160 19.83 -1.32 4.54
N ASP A 161 19.32 -2.10 5.49
CA ASP A 161 18.70 -3.42 5.34
C ASP A 161 17.18 -3.36 5.53
N VAL A 162 16.60 -2.17 5.60
CA VAL A 162 15.16 -1.98 5.74
C VAL A 162 14.52 -1.78 4.37
N LEU A 163 13.42 -2.47 4.14
CA LEU A 163 12.49 -2.26 3.05
C LEU A 163 11.41 -1.27 3.49
N LEU A 164 11.10 -0.33 2.60
CA LEU A 164 9.89 0.48 2.64
C LEU A 164 9.02 0.14 1.44
N ALA A 165 7.70 0.21 1.62
CA ALA A 165 6.76 0.11 0.52
C ALA A 165 5.69 1.19 0.62
N ILE A 166 5.27 1.72 -0.53
CA ILE A 166 4.13 2.61 -0.67
C ILE A 166 3.08 1.94 -1.55
N GLY A 167 1.80 2.07 -1.20
CA GLY A 167 0.74 1.51 -2.01
C GLY A 167 -0.64 1.67 -1.40
N LEU A 168 -1.49 0.68 -1.69
CA LEU A 168 -2.88 0.67 -1.29
C LEU A 168 -3.25 -0.68 -0.71
N ALA A 169 -4.04 -0.70 0.35
CA ALA A 169 -4.68 -1.92 0.86
C ALA A 169 -6.10 -1.63 1.32
N THR A 170 -6.99 -2.62 1.23
CA THR A 170 -8.32 -2.51 1.82
C THR A 170 -8.25 -2.53 3.35
N GLN A 171 -9.40 -2.38 4.01
CA GLN A 171 -9.55 -2.67 5.43
C GLN A 171 -10.61 -3.75 5.63
N PRO A 172 -10.37 -4.71 6.53
CA PRO A 172 -9.12 -4.93 7.26
C PRO A 172 -8.02 -5.59 6.41
N TYR A 173 -6.76 -5.17 6.58
CA TYR A 173 -5.56 -5.80 5.99
C TYR A 173 -4.69 -6.41 7.10
N PRO A 174 -3.99 -7.54 6.88
CA PRO A 174 -3.04 -8.07 7.86
C PRO A 174 -1.88 -7.09 8.06
N LEU A 175 -1.96 -6.24 9.08
CA LEU A 175 -1.01 -5.14 9.28
C LEU A 175 0.43 -5.62 9.53
N PHE A 176 0.64 -6.89 9.86
CA PHE A 176 1.96 -7.53 9.99
C PHE A 176 2.55 -8.01 8.65
N ARG A 177 2.08 -7.45 7.54
CA ARG A 177 2.53 -7.76 6.18
C ARG A 177 2.82 -6.48 5.43
N VAL A 178 3.75 -6.52 4.48
CA VAL A 178 4.04 -5.40 3.58
C VAL A 178 2.93 -5.27 2.54
N VAL A 179 2.56 -4.04 2.17
CA VAL A 179 1.52 -3.77 1.17
C VAL A 179 1.91 -4.35 -0.20
N GLY A 180 0.97 -5.03 -0.85
CA GLY A 180 1.16 -5.74 -2.11
C GLY A 180 1.40 -7.25 -1.96
N TRP A 181 1.79 -7.73 -0.76
CA TRP A 181 2.12 -9.15 -0.55
C TRP A 181 0.92 -10.07 -0.29
N ASN A 182 -0.19 -9.53 0.20
CA ASN A 182 -1.42 -10.29 0.45
C ASN A 182 -2.58 -9.71 -0.35
N ARG A 183 -3.63 -10.52 -0.52
CA ARG A 183 -4.81 -10.14 -1.30
C ARG A 183 -5.40 -8.80 -0.87
N PHE A 184 -6.03 -8.13 -1.83
CA PHE A 184 -6.64 -6.81 -1.69
C PHE A 184 -5.61 -5.73 -1.37
N SER A 185 -4.41 -5.83 -1.94
CA SER A 185 -3.38 -4.81 -1.79
C SER A 185 -2.43 -4.72 -2.99
N VAL A 186 -1.89 -3.53 -3.20
CA VAL A 186 -0.84 -3.27 -4.17
C VAL A 186 0.29 -2.46 -3.55
N GLY A 187 1.52 -2.66 -3.98
CA GLY A 187 2.68 -1.97 -3.43
C GLY A 187 3.80 -1.75 -4.44
N TYR A 188 4.58 -0.70 -4.21
CA TYR A 188 5.86 -0.42 -4.86
C TYR A 188 6.95 -0.39 -3.79
N HIS A 189 7.95 -1.26 -3.95
CA HIS A 189 8.92 -1.59 -2.89
C HIS A 189 10.28 -0.92 -3.14
N SER A 190 10.94 -0.51 -2.06
CA SER A 190 12.13 0.36 -2.10
C SER A 190 13.42 -0.35 -2.46
N ASP A 191 13.54 -1.61 -2.08
CA ASP A 191 14.75 -2.42 -2.18
C ASP A 191 15.07 -2.82 -3.63
N ASP A 192 14.04 -3.19 -4.40
CA ASP A 192 14.19 -3.73 -5.75
C ASP A 192 13.45 -2.92 -6.84
N GLY A 193 12.62 -1.97 -6.44
CA GLY A 193 11.82 -1.17 -7.36
C GLY A 193 10.68 -1.94 -8.03
N ARG A 194 10.27 -3.09 -7.47
CA ARG A 194 9.20 -3.91 -8.03
C ARG A 194 7.82 -3.47 -7.58
N LYS A 195 6.84 -3.79 -8.42
CA LYS A 195 5.42 -3.65 -8.12
C LYS A 195 4.84 -5.00 -7.71
N PHE A 196 3.90 -4.96 -6.76
CA PHE A 196 3.23 -6.13 -6.20
C PHE A 196 1.72 -5.88 -6.23
N CYS A 197 0.94 -6.89 -6.59
CA CYS A 197 -0.52 -6.88 -6.52
C CYS A 197 -0.97 -8.28 -6.12
N ASP A 198 -1.44 -8.42 -4.88
CA ASP A 198 -1.83 -9.71 -4.31
C ASP A 198 -0.74 -10.80 -4.47
N ASP A 199 0.52 -10.39 -4.37
CA ASP A 199 1.68 -11.16 -4.84
C ASP A 199 2.67 -11.49 -3.72
N ALA A 200 2.71 -12.76 -3.32
CA ALA A 200 3.66 -13.28 -2.35
C ALA A 200 4.92 -13.92 -2.98
N THR A 201 5.13 -13.77 -4.28
CA THR A 201 6.12 -14.53 -5.08
C THR A 201 7.30 -13.71 -5.58
N GLY A 202 7.41 -12.43 -5.19
CA GLY A 202 8.59 -11.58 -5.45
C GLY A 202 8.36 -10.45 -6.45
N GLY A 203 7.11 -10.16 -6.82
CA GLY A 203 6.74 -8.96 -7.56
C GLY A 203 7.10 -9.00 -9.04
N GLN A 204 6.80 -7.89 -9.71
CA GLN A 204 7.10 -7.66 -11.12
C GLN A 204 8.03 -6.46 -11.29
N ASP A 205 8.95 -6.52 -12.24
CA ASP A 205 9.81 -5.39 -12.58
C ASP A 205 8.95 -4.18 -12.99
N TYR A 206 9.31 -2.99 -12.49
CA TYR A 206 8.49 -1.80 -12.67
C TYR A 206 9.30 -0.50 -12.70
N GLY A 207 9.97 -0.19 -11.60
CA GLY A 207 10.68 1.07 -11.41
C GLY A 207 12.07 0.88 -10.84
N PRO A 208 12.82 1.98 -10.62
CA PRO A 208 14.06 1.94 -9.87
C PRO A 208 13.80 1.66 -8.38
N SER A 209 14.82 1.24 -7.64
CA SER A 209 14.81 1.31 -6.17
C SER A 209 14.80 2.77 -5.70
N TRP A 210 14.45 3.00 -4.44
CA TRP A 210 14.35 4.34 -3.84
C TRP A 210 14.76 4.31 -2.38
N THR A 211 15.22 5.44 -1.84
CA THR A 211 15.85 5.48 -0.52
C THR A 211 15.72 6.85 0.16
N VAL A 212 16.47 7.06 1.25
CA VAL A 212 16.53 8.32 2.01
C VAL A 212 16.73 9.52 1.08
N GLY A 213 15.87 10.50 1.22
CA GLY A 213 15.86 11.72 0.41
C GLY A 213 14.91 11.68 -0.78
N ASP A 214 14.48 10.49 -1.23
CA ASP A 214 13.51 10.37 -2.30
C ASP A 214 12.08 10.67 -1.82
N THR A 215 11.28 11.22 -2.73
CA THR A 215 9.83 11.35 -2.57
C THR A 215 9.13 10.41 -3.54
N VAL A 216 8.31 9.51 -3.00
CA VAL A 216 7.61 8.47 -3.76
C VAL A 216 6.13 8.65 -3.61
N GLY A 217 5.39 8.66 -4.71
CA GLY A 217 3.95 8.85 -4.73
C GLY A 217 3.19 7.63 -5.22
N CYS A 218 1.93 7.53 -4.81
CA CYS A 218 0.98 6.52 -5.26
C CYS A 218 -0.31 7.20 -5.70
N GLY A 219 -0.71 6.95 -6.93
CA GLY A 219 -1.94 7.43 -7.53
C GLY A 219 -2.92 6.30 -7.83
N TYR A 220 -4.21 6.56 -7.59
CA TYR A 220 -5.30 5.60 -7.83
C TYR A 220 -6.47 6.27 -8.53
N GLN A 221 -6.96 5.62 -9.59
CA GLN A 221 -8.12 6.02 -10.39
C GLN A 221 -9.22 4.96 -10.26
N PRO A 222 -10.10 5.05 -9.24
CA PRO A 222 -11.08 4.02 -8.92
C PRO A 222 -12.08 3.73 -10.03
N GLU A 223 -12.40 4.71 -10.89
CA GLU A 223 -13.32 4.49 -12.02
C GLU A 223 -12.72 3.58 -13.09
N ALA A 224 -11.39 3.60 -13.28
CA ALA A 224 -10.69 2.82 -14.29
C ALA A 224 -9.92 1.62 -13.71
N GLY A 225 -9.80 1.52 -12.39
CA GLY A 225 -8.96 0.52 -11.74
C GLY A 225 -7.47 0.71 -12.02
N ASN A 226 -7.03 1.94 -12.33
CA ASN A 226 -5.64 2.23 -12.67
C ASN A 226 -4.86 2.69 -11.44
N ILE A 227 -3.64 2.19 -11.32
CA ILE A 227 -2.69 2.55 -10.26
C ILE A 227 -1.36 2.89 -10.90
N PHE A 228 -0.75 3.98 -10.45
CA PHE A 228 0.57 4.42 -10.88
C PHE A 228 1.38 4.89 -9.68
N PHE A 229 2.71 4.88 -9.82
CA PHE A 229 3.61 5.44 -8.83
C PHE A 229 4.46 6.54 -9.46
N THR A 230 4.97 7.41 -8.59
CA THR A 230 5.86 8.50 -8.97
C THR A 230 7.13 8.42 -8.12
N LEU A 231 8.23 8.89 -8.69
CA LEU A 231 9.49 9.07 -7.98
C LEU A 231 10.03 10.46 -8.28
N ASN A 232 10.27 11.23 -7.23
CA ASN A 232 10.81 12.58 -7.28
C ASN A 232 10.06 13.50 -8.25
N GLY A 233 8.73 13.45 -8.19
CA GLY A 233 7.83 14.27 -9.00
C GLY A 233 7.64 13.81 -10.44
N ARG A 234 8.17 12.65 -10.82
CA ARG A 234 7.99 12.06 -12.16
C ARG A 234 7.18 10.79 -12.04
N ILE A 235 6.17 10.62 -12.90
CA ILE A 235 5.51 9.33 -13.07
C ILE A 235 6.52 8.30 -13.58
N ILE A 236 6.48 7.09 -13.00
CA ILE A 236 7.29 5.96 -13.47
C ILE A 236 6.57 5.34 -14.67
N ASP A 237 5.42 4.71 -14.40
CA ASP A 237 4.44 4.21 -15.38
C ASP A 237 3.14 3.85 -14.65
N TYR A 238 2.10 3.44 -15.37
CA TYR A 238 0.99 2.71 -14.78
C TYR A 238 1.47 1.33 -14.30
N ALA A 239 1.44 1.12 -12.99
CA ALA A 239 1.79 -0.16 -12.39
C ALA A 239 0.74 -1.21 -12.73
N PHE A 240 -0.54 -0.84 -12.63
CA PHE A 240 -1.67 -1.71 -12.93
C PHE A 240 -2.79 -0.93 -13.60
N VAL A 241 -3.51 -1.58 -14.51
CA VAL A 241 -4.59 -0.98 -15.31
C VAL A 241 -5.78 -1.93 -15.26
N GLY A 242 -6.99 -1.40 -15.08
CA GLY A 242 -8.20 -2.20 -15.13
C GLY A 242 -8.35 -3.20 -13.98
N LEU A 243 -7.73 -2.94 -12.83
CA LEU A 243 -7.92 -3.78 -11.64
C LEU A 243 -9.37 -3.73 -11.15
N GLU A 244 -9.79 -4.78 -10.46
CA GLU A 244 -11.05 -4.78 -9.72
C GLU A 244 -11.07 -3.60 -8.74
N LYS A 245 -12.19 -2.89 -8.70
CA LYS A 245 -12.35 -1.74 -7.82
C LYS A 245 -12.47 -2.22 -6.37
N HIS A 246 -11.61 -1.70 -5.52
CA HIS A 246 -11.66 -1.89 -4.07
C HIS A 246 -11.70 -0.54 -3.35
N ASN A 247 -12.24 -0.54 -2.13
CA ASN A 247 -12.22 0.60 -1.22
C ASN A 247 -10.84 0.69 -0.57
N TYR A 248 -9.85 1.07 -1.38
CA TYR A 248 -8.45 1.11 -0.97
C TYR A 248 -8.15 2.26 -0.02
N PHE A 249 -7.30 2.02 0.97
CA PHE A 249 -6.72 3.03 1.83
C PHE A 249 -5.26 3.22 1.43
N ALA A 250 -4.78 4.47 1.48
CA ALA A 250 -3.35 4.74 1.35
C ALA A 250 -2.58 3.97 2.43
N SER A 251 -1.56 3.24 2.01
CA SER A 251 -0.81 2.31 2.85
C SER A 251 0.69 2.53 2.69
N ILE A 252 1.41 2.47 3.81
CA ILE A 252 2.86 2.58 3.87
C ILE A 252 3.36 1.47 4.77
N SER A 253 4.36 0.73 4.32
CA SER A 253 4.89 -0.40 5.06
C SER A 253 6.40 -0.28 5.29
N ALA A 254 6.87 -0.93 6.35
CA ALA A 254 8.29 -1.11 6.63
C ALA A 254 8.54 -2.48 7.28
N ASP A 255 9.72 -3.07 7.07
CA ASP A 255 10.20 -4.26 7.79
C ASP A 255 11.23 -3.92 8.89
N GLY A 256 11.32 -2.64 9.28
CA GLY A 256 12.22 -2.20 10.33
C GLY A 256 12.22 -0.69 10.57
N PRO A 257 13.22 -0.19 11.31
CA PRO A 257 13.27 1.22 11.70
C PRO A 257 13.39 2.13 10.49
N ALA A 258 12.35 2.95 10.30
CA ALA A 258 12.30 3.93 9.24
C ALA A 258 11.44 5.12 9.65
N ARG A 259 11.63 6.23 8.94
CA ARG A 259 10.88 7.46 9.15
C ARG A 259 10.58 8.08 7.80
N VAL A 260 9.31 8.40 7.60
CA VAL A 260 8.82 9.06 6.40
C VAL A 260 7.93 10.23 6.77
N ARG A 261 7.91 11.24 5.89
CA ARG A 261 6.91 12.30 5.93
C ARG A 261 5.84 12.01 4.90
N VAL A 262 4.59 12.00 5.32
CA VAL A 262 3.43 11.69 4.50
C VAL A 262 2.72 12.97 4.10
N ASN A 263 2.45 13.14 2.81
CA ASN A 263 1.67 14.23 2.28
C ASN A 263 0.42 13.67 1.62
N PHE A 264 -0.75 13.99 2.18
CA PHE A 264 -2.07 13.69 1.59
C PHE A 264 -2.65 14.89 0.83
N GLY A 265 -1.84 15.93 0.58
CA GLY A 265 -2.23 17.16 -0.10
C GLY A 265 -2.37 18.37 0.83
N GLN A 266 -1.97 18.24 2.10
CA GLN A 266 -1.92 19.38 3.04
C GLN A 266 -0.83 20.40 2.65
N VAL A 267 0.18 19.96 1.89
CA VAL A 267 1.19 20.80 1.26
C VAL A 267 1.28 20.44 -0.24
N PRO A 268 1.79 21.32 -1.11
CA PRO A 268 1.94 21.02 -2.52
C PRO A 268 2.74 19.73 -2.74
N PHE A 269 2.23 18.86 -3.62
CA PHE A 269 2.96 17.67 -4.04
C PHE A 269 4.18 18.02 -4.89
N ILE A 270 5.19 17.17 -4.90
CA ILE A 270 6.28 17.26 -5.88
C ILE A 270 5.76 16.85 -7.26
N TYR A 271 4.91 15.82 -7.33
CA TYR A 271 4.25 15.45 -8.57
C TYR A 271 3.08 16.39 -8.90
N ALA A 272 3.03 16.86 -10.15
CA ALA A 272 1.91 17.65 -10.65
C ALA A 272 0.72 16.74 -11.00
N VAL A 273 -0.09 16.40 -9.99
CA VAL A 273 -1.26 15.49 -10.13
C VAL A 273 -2.36 16.01 -11.07
N GLY A 274 -2.42 17.33 -11.29
CA GLY A 274 -3.37 17.97 -12.20
C GLY A 274 -4.77 18.16 -11.60
N ASP A 275 -5.69 18.67 -12.42
CA ASP A 275 -7.01 19.15 -12.00
C ASP A 275 -8.04 18.03 -11.70
N SER A 276 -7.71 16.78 -12.01
CA SER A 276 -8.54 15.61 -11.68
C SER A 276 -8.31 15.09 -10.25
N TRP A 277 -7.48 15.77 -9.46
CA TRP A 277 -7.15 15.31 -8.12
C TRP A 277 -8.33 15.40 -7.13
N ALA A 278 -8.56 14.29 -6.44
CA ALA A 278 -9.65 14.10 -5.48
C ALA A 278 -9.73 15.21 -4.42
N GLY A 279 -8.58 15.65 -3.88
CA GLY A 279 -8.57 16.67 -2.83
C GLY A 279 -9.13 18.05 -3.23
N THR A 280 -9.31 18.31 -4.53
CA THR A 280 -9.97 19.53 -5.05
C THR A 280 -11.37 19.29 -5.60
N LYS A 281 -11.74 18.03 -5.82
CA LYS A 281 -12.99 17.62 -6.46
C LYS A 281 -14.05 17.15 -5.46
N ILE A 282 -13.63 16.76 -4.25
CA ILE A 282 -14.44 16.07 -3.24
C ILE A 282 -14.38 16.78 -1.88
#